data_AF-A0A2C1CVN8-F1
#
_entry.id   AF-A0A2C1CVN8-F1
#
_cell.length_a   1.000
_cell.length_b   1.000
_cell.length_c   1.000
_cell.angle_alpha   90.00
_cell.angle_beta   90.00
_cell.angle_gamma   90.00
#
_symmetry.space_group_name_H-M   'P 1'
#
loop_
_entity.id
_entity.type
_entity.pdbx_description
1 polymer ?
#
loop_
_entity_poly.entity_id
_entity_poly.type
_entity_poly.pdbx_seq_one_letter_code
_entity_poly.pdbx_strand_id
1 'polypeptide(L)'
;MFFFISILFSGVFLIILSACTTKPVEQVGVKEEPKEGYVILRNGTIFFDSDKTFKTKVELQNYMEQQINKEVPSDIILSLNDKRAYKQLETGNKIKVWSSKILESYPAQMIVEK
;
A
#
# COMPACT_ATOMS: atom_id res chain seq x y z
N MET A 1 34.50 25.79 -36.06
CA MET A 1 33.55 26.48 -35.15
C MET A 1 32.41 25.53 -34.74
N PHE A 2 32.73 24.35 -34.20
CA PHE A 2 31.69 23.39 -33.73
C PHE A 2 32.09 22.62 -32.46
N PHE A 3 33.33 22.75 -31.97
CA PHE A 3 33.81 22.00 -30.82
C PHE A 3 33.56 22.69 -29.45
N PHE A 4 33.32 24.00 -29.43
CA PHE A 4 33.16 24.75 -28.17
C PHE A 4 31.71 24.81 -27.65
N ILE A 5 30.71 24.56 -28.51
CA ILE A 5 29.28 24.61 -28.12
C ILE A 5 28.88 23.34 -27.35
N SER A 6 29.48 22.19 -27.65
CA SER A 6 29.19 20.92 -26.98
C SER A 6 29.68 20.85 -25.52
N ILE A 7 30.71 21.61 -25.16
CA ILE A 7 31.27 21.59 -23.80
C ILE A 7 30.36 22.35 -22.81
N LEU A 8 29.68 23.41 -23.27
CA LEU A 8 28.74 24.19 -22.44
C LEU A 8 27.46 23.42 -22.10
N PHE A 9 26.97 22.55 -23.00
CA PHE A 9 25.80 21.70 -22.71
C PHE A 9 26.11 20.54 -21.76
N SER A 10 27.34 20.02 -21.78
CA SER A 10 27.73 18.89 -20.93
C SER A 10 27.92 19.28 -19.46
N GLY A 11 28.37 20.51 -19.18
CA GLY A 11 28.53 21.02 -17.82
C GLY A 11 27.20 21.24 -17.08
N VAL A 12 26.15 21.68 -17.78
CA VAL A 12 24.83 21.91 -17.18
C VAL A 12 24.15 20.59 -16.79
N PHE A 13 24.32 19.53 -17.60
CA PHE A 13 23.72 18.21 -17.31
C PHE A 13 24.29 17.57 -16.03
N LEU A 14 25.58 17.79 -15.73
CA LEU A 14 26.24 17.26 -14.53
C LEU A 14 25.78 17.97 -13.25
N ILE A 15 25.43 19.26 -13.31
CA ILE A 15 24.97 20.02 -12.14
C ILE A 15 23.56 19.58 -11.70
N ILE A 16 22.69 19.23 -12.66
CA ILE A 16 21.32 18.75 -12.36
C ILE A 16 21.37 17.37 -11.70
N LEU A 17 22.27 16.48 -12.15
CA LEU A 17 22.45 15.15 -11.54
C LEU A 17 23.02 15.21 -10.12
N SER A 18 23.91 16.16 -9.84
CA SER A 18 24.52 16.32 -8.51
C SER A 18 23.56 16.89 -7.46
N ALA A 19 22.44 17.50 -7.85
CA ALA A 19 21.41 18.02 -6.94
C ALA A 19 20.34 16.97 -6.59
N CYS A 20 20.26 15.86 -7.33
CA CYS A 20 19.51 14.67 -6.93
C CYS A 20 20.33 13.85 -5.92
N THR A 21 20.77 14.48 -4.83
CA THR A 21 21.09 13.75 -3.62
C THR A 21 19.77 13.15 -3.16
N THR A 22 19.56 11.88 -3.46
CA THR A 22 18.55 11.05 -2.81
C THR A 22 18.90 11.12 -1.33
N LYS A 23 18.25 12.05 -0.63
CA LYS A 23 18.15 11.96 0.82
C LYS A 23 17.66 10.53 1.06
N PRO A 24 18.35 9.69 1.84
CA PRO A 24 17.66 8.53 2.37
C PRO A 24 16.40 9.12 2.99
N VAL A 25 15.24 8.71 2.49
CA VAL A 25 13.98 8.99 3.15
C VAL A 25 14.23 8.49 4.56
N GLU A 26 14.44 9.43 5.48
CA GLU A 26 14.27 9.16 6.88
C GLU A 26 12.86 8.60 6.90
N GLN A 27 12.76 7.28 7.05
CA GLN A 27 11.57 6.65 7.56
C GLN A 27 11.48 7.23 8.96
N VAL A 28 10.92 8.44 9.03
CA VAL A 28 10.42 9.03 10.25
C VAL A 28 9.46 7.96 10.72
N GLY A 29 9.91 7.21 11.74
CA GLY A 29 9.11 6.23 12.43
C GLY A 29 8.02 6.97 13.19
N VAL A 30 7.11 7.62 12.47
CA VAL A 30 5.77 7.85 12.94
C VAL A 30 5.23 6.44 13.08
N LYS A 31 5.12 5.94 14.31
CA LYS A 31 4.31 4.76 14.57
C LYS A 31 2.94 5.10 14.02
N GLU A 32 2.62 4.56 12.84
CA GLU A 32 1.34 4.83 12.20
C GLU A 32 0.24 4.39 13.14
N GLU A 33 -0.77 5.24 13.30
CA GLU A 33 -1.95 4.86 14.05
C GLU A 33 -2.56 3.61 13.39
N PRO A 34 -3.07 2.67 14.20
CA PRO A 34 -3.66 1.46 13.66
C PRO A 34 -4.85 1.79 12.75
N LYS A 35 -4.87 1.20 11.56
CA LYS A 35 -5.94 1.40 10.58
C LYS A 35 -7.03 0.36 10.81
N GLU A 36 -8.27 0.85 10.91
CA GLU A 36 -9.45 -0.03 10.92
C GLU A 36 -9.96 -0.22 9.50
N GLY A 37 -10.47 -1.40 9.19
CA GLY A 37 -10.99 -1.69 7.86
C GLY A 37 -11.58 -3.08 7.76
N TYR A 38 -12.04 -3.43 6.57
CA TYR A 38 -12.68 -4.71 6.29
C TYR A 38 -11.78 -5.63 5.47
N VAL A 39 -11.86 -6.91 5.77
CA VAL A 39 -11.13 -7.98 5.07
C VAL A 39 -11.91 -8.46 3.87
N ILE A 40 -11.22 -8.65 2.74
CA ILE A 40 -11.72 -9.35 1.57
C ILE A 40 -10.73 -10.47 1.22
N LEU A 41 -11.13 -11.72 1.39
CA LEU A 41 -10.31 -12.88 1.03
C LEU A 41 -10.59 -13.29 -0.41
N ARG A 42 -9.53 -13.44 -1.20
CA ARG A 42 -9.62 -13.95 -2.57
C ARG A 42 -8.36 -14.72 -2.95
N ASN A 43 -8.52 -16.00 -3.32
CA ASN A 43 -7.43 -16.86 -3.80
C ASN A 43 -6.20 -16.92 -2.85
N GLY A 44 -6.42 -16.88 -1.54
CA GLY A 44 -5.33 -16.88 -0.55
C GLY A 44 -4.75 -15.49 -0.24
N THR A 45 -5.17 -14.46 -0.96
CA THR A 45 -4.76 -13.07 -0.74
C THR A 45 -5.75 -12.36 0.19
N ILE A 46 -5.22 -11.58 1.12
CA ILE A 46 -5.99 -10.74 2.04
C ILE A 46 -5.99 -9.31 1.51
N PHE A 47 -7.09 -8.88 0.92
CA PHE A 47 -7.32 -7.49 0.57
C PHE A 47 -7.91 -6.75 1.77
N PHE A 48 -7.58 -5.47 1.91
CA PHE A 48 -8.00 -4.64 3.04
C PHE A 48 -8.54 -3.31 2.56
N ASP A 49 -9.67 -2.92 3.13
CA ASP A 49 -10.35 -1.67 2.79
C ASP A 49 -10.57 -0.85 4.06
N SER A 50 -9.74 0.17 4.26
CA SER A 50 -9.68 0.97 5.49
C SER A 50 -10.69 2.12 5.53
N ASP A 51 -11.21 2.54 4.39
CA ASP A 51 -11.86 3.86 4.27
C ASP A 51 -13.38 3.75 4.14
N LYS A 52 -13.93 2.56 4.45
CA LYS A 52 -15.37 2.28 4.38
C LYS A 52 -16.00 2.15 5.76
N THR A 53 -17.20 2.70 5.85
CA THR A 53 -18.11 2.47 6.98
C THR A 53 -19.45 2.04 6.42
N PHE A 54 -20.09 1.07 7.06
CA PHE A 54 -21.39 0.54 6.68
C PHE A 54 -22.35 0.72 7.85
N LYS A 55 -23.58 1.13 7.57
CA LYS A 55 -24.60 1.33 8.61
C LYS A 55 -25.34 0.03 8.90
N THR A 56 -25.43 -0.85 7.91
CA THR A 56 -26.15 -2.12 8.03
C THR A 56 -25.30 -3.29 7.55
N LYS A 57 -25.63 -4.49 8.05
CA LYS A 57 -25.02 -5.74 7.60
C LYS A 57 -25.31 -6.02 6.11
N VAL A 58 -26.49 -5.63 5.62
CA VAL A 58 -26.89 -5.83 4.23
C VAL A 58 -26.04 -4.98 3.28
N GLU A 59 -25.77 -3.73 3.64
CA GLU A 59 -24.85 -2.86 2.88
C GLU A 59 -23.45 -3.48 2.79
N LEU A 60 -22.91 -3.96 3.92
CA LEU A 60 -21.63 -4.63 3.97
C LEU A 60 -21.60 -5.88 3.09
N GLN A 61 -22.64 -6.73 3.15
CA GLN A 61 -22.72 -7.94 2.35
C GLN A 61 -22.75 -7.63 0.85
N ASN A 62 -23.63 -6.72 0.41
CA ASN A 62 -23.71 -6.29 -0.98
C ASN A 62 -22.38 -5.71 -1.47
N TYR A 63 -21.69 -4.95 -0.62
CA TYR A 63 -20.37 -4.42 -0.93
C TYR A 63 -19.35 -5.53 -1.14
N MET A 64 -19.27 -6.49 -0.22
CA MET A 64 -18.32 -7.61 -0.32
C MET A 64 -18.55 -8.46 -1.58
N GLU A 65 -19.81 -8.72 -1.93
CA GLU A 65 -20.19 -9.42 -3.16
C GLU A 65 -19.75 -8.65 -4.41
N GLN A 66 -19.82 -7.32 -4.40
CA GLN A 66 -19.32 -6.52 -5.52
C GLN A 66 -17.80 -6.54 -5.61
N GLN A 67 -17.08 -6.41 -4.48
CA GLN A 67 -15.62 -6.35 -4.49
C GLN A 67 -14.96 -7.68 -4.86
N ILE A 68 -15.47 -8.82 -4.38
CA ILE A 68 -14.88 -10.13 -4.65
C ILE A 68 -14.87 -10.50 -6.14
N ASN A 69 -15.80 -9.91 -6.91
CA ASN A 69 -15.97 -10.11 -8.34
C ASN A 69 -15.10 -9.19 -9.21
N LYS A 70 -14.43 -8.18 -8.62
CA LYS A 70 -13.50 -7.31 -9.35
C LYS A 70 -12.19 -8.02 -9.66
N GLU A 71 -11.46 -7.53 -10.65
CA GLU A 71 -10.09 -7.99 -10.93
C GLU A 71 -9.18 -7.73 -9.72
N VAL A 72 -9.28 -6.55 -9.12
CA VAL A 72 -8.60 -6.15 -7.89
C VAL A 72 -9.65 -5.73 -6.85
N PRO A 73 -9.88 -6.51 -5.78
CA PRO A 73 -10.90 -6.20 -4.77
C PRO A 73 -10.61 -4.98 -3.89
N SER A 74 -9.34 -4.63 -3.71
CA SER A 74 -8.92 -3.42 -2.98
C SER A 74 -7.52 -2.98 -3.40
N ASP A 75 -7.21 -1.72 -3.15
CA ASP A 75 -5.91 -1.11 -3.44
C ASP A 75 -4.84 -1.47 -2.39
N ILE A 76 -5.19 -2.22 -1.34
CA ILE A 76 -4.27 -2.67 -0.28
C ILE A 76 -4.36 -4.19 -0.08
N ILE A 77 -3.21 -4.85 -0.04
CA ILE A 77 -3.03 -6.24 0.36
C ILE A 77 -2.31 -6.30 1.72
N LEU A 78 -2.82 -7.11 2.65
CA LEU A 78 -2.15 -7.37 3.92
C LEU A 78 -1.16 -8.52 3.79
N SER A 79 0.06 -8.26 4.24
CA SER A 79 1.12 -9.27 4.39
C SER A 79 1.24 -9.62 5.87
N LEU A 80 0.64 -10.74 6.25
CA LEU A 80 0.69 -11.25 7.62
C LEU A 80 1.94 -12.10 7.82
N ASN A 81 2.72 -11.79 8.86
CA ASN A 81 3.86 -12.62 9.27
C ASN A 81 3.39 -13.89 10.02
N ASP A 82 2.28 -13.83 10.76
CA ASP A 82 1.71 -14.99 11.49
C ASP A 82 0.65 -15.71 10.64
N LYS A 83 0.98 -16.93 10.18
CA LYS A 83 0.04 -17.80 9.44
C LYS A 83 -1.19 -18.20 10.25
N ARG A 84 -1.14 -18.15 11.59
CA ARG A 84 -2.30 -18.43 12.45
C ARG A 84 -3.32 -17.30 12.38
N ALA A 85 -2.88 -16.06 12.24
CA ALA A 85 -3.76 -14.91 12.08
C ALA A 85 -4.58 -15.04 10.79
N TYR A 86 -3.96 -15.45 9.68
CA TYR A 86 -4.66 -15.73 8.42
C TYR A 86 -5.86 -16.67 8.60
N LYS A 87 -5.71 -17.75 9.38
CA LYS A 87 -6.76 -18.76 9.58
C LYS A 87 -7.98 -18.27 10.36
N GLN A 88 -7.87 -17.13 11.02
CA GLN A 88 -8.97 -16.53 11.80
C GLN A 88 -9.72 -15.47 11.00
N LEU A 89 -9.22 -15.07 9.83
CA LEU A 89 -9.84 -14.04 9.01
C LEU A 89 -10.87 -14.64 8.07
N GLU A 90 -11.97 -13.91 7.90
CA GLU A 90 -12.99 -14.17 6.89
C GLU A 90 -13.36 -12.87 6.16
N THR A 91 -13.84 -12.99 4.92
CA THR A 91 -14.38 -11.85 4.16
C THR A 91 -15.49 -11.18 4.96
N GLY A 92 -15.44 -9.84 5.07
CA GLY A 92 -16.38 -9.05 5.84
C GLY A 92 -15.99 -8.84 7.31
N ASN A 93 -14.94 -9.50 7.81
CA ASN A 93 -14.42 -9.18 9.15
C ASN A 93 -13.92 -7.74 9.19
N LYS A 94 -14.34 -6.98 10.21
CA LYS A 94 -13.74 -5.68 10.53
C LYS A 94 -12.55 -5.93 11.45
N ILE A 95 -11.38 -5.46 11.06
CA ILE A 95 -10.14 -5.62 11.81
C ILE A 95 -9.45 -4.27 12.02
N LYS A 96 -8.51 -4.27 12.95
CA LYS A 96 -7.64 -3.14 13.25
C LYS A 96 -6.19 -3.61 13.11
N VAL A 97 -5.44 -2.93 12.25
CA VAL A 97 -4.12 -3.38 11.79
C VAL A 97 -3.06 -2.37 12.18
N TRP A 98 -2.01 -2.83 12.86
CA TRP A 98 -0.78 -2.07 13.00
C TRP A 98 0.16 -2.41 11.84
N SER A 99 0.54 -1.41 11.06
CA SER A 99 1.48 -1.56 9.95
C SER A 99 2.89 -1.24 10.43
N SER A 100 3.84 -2.11 10.15
CA SER A 100 5.27 -1.79 10.31
C SER A 100 5.83 -1.07 9.09
N LYS A 101 5.26 -1.32 7.90
CA LYS A 101 5.69 -0.76 6.63
C LYS A 101 4.64 -0.95 5.54
N ILE A 102 4.50 0.02 4.65
CA ILE A 102 3.76 -0.11 3.39
C ILE A 102 4.77 -0.08 2.24
N LEU A 103 4.66 -1.04 1.32
CA LEU A 103 5.47 -1.10 0.10
C LEU A 103 4.70 -0.45 -1.05
N GLU A 104 5.31 0.56 -1.66
CA GLU A 104 4.72 1.30 -2.78
C GLU A 104 4.59 0.39 -4.02
N SER A 105 3.36 0.02 -4.33
CA SER A 105 2.95 -0.84 -5.45
C SER A 105 1.44 -0.71 -5.68
N TYR A 106 0.90 -1.33 -6.74
CA TYR A 106 -0.55 -1.42 -6.96
C TYR A 106 -0.97 -2.88 -7.20
N PRO A 107 -1.78 -3.48 -6.31
CA PRO A 107 -2.17 -2.98 -4.98
C PRO A 107 -0.96 -2.76 -4.06
N ALA A 108 -1.06 -1.82 -3.12
CA ALA A 108 -0.03 -1.57 -2.13
C ALA A 108 0.05 -2.75 -1.15
N GLN A 109 1.27 -3.11 -0.73
CA GLN A 109 1.46 -4.21 0.23
C GLN A 109 1.76 -3.66 1.62
N MET A 110 0.84 -3.90 2.57
CA MET A 110 0.96 -3.47 3.96
C MET A 110 1.47 -4.63 4.83
N ILE A 111 2.65 -4.47 5.43
CA ILE A 111 3.25 -5.46 6.32
C ILE A 111 2.67 -5.28 7.72
N VAL A 112 1.93 -6.29 8.17
CA VAL A 112 1.23 -6.26 9.45
C VAL A 112 2.16 -6.65 10.59
N GLU A 113 2.22 -5.80 11.60
CA GLU A 113 2.91 -6.03 12.87
C GLU A 113 1.99 -6.73 13.89
N LYS A 114 0.75 -6.23 14.02
CA LYS A 114 -0.24 -6.69 14.99
C LYS A 114 -1.66 -6.56 14.46
#